data_AF-A0AAW8RNV3-F1
#
_entry.id   AF-A0AAW8RNV3-F1
#
_cell.length_a   1.000
_cell.length_b   1.000
_cell.length_c   1.000
_cell.angle_alpha   90.00
_cell.angle_beta   90.00
_cell.angle_gamma   90.00
#
_symmetry.space_group_name_H-M   'P 1'
#
loop_
_entity.id
_entity.type
_entity.pdbx_description
1 polymer ?
#
loop_
_entity_poly.entity_id
_entity_poly.type
_entity_poly.pdbx_seq_one_letter_code
_entity_poly.pdbx_strand_id
1 'polypeptide(L)' 'MVKIVAVFKNSLGKSHTWSFLNPDQKKTDAEVKSLLQRLANVKLFHKDGAVLFDSVESAKYVETTEKVIF' A
#
# COMPACT_ATOMS: atom_id res chain seq x y z
N MET A 1 5.09 -10.92 12.00
CA MET A 1 4.22 -10.82 10.81
C MET A 1 4.81 -9.84 9.81
N VAL A 2 4.87 -10.18 8.53
CA VAL A 2 5.32 -9.27 7.46
C VAL A 2 4.12 -8.62 6.78
N LYS A 3 4.21 -7.32 6.49
CA LYS A 3 3.21 -6.56 5.74
C LYS A 3 3.85 -5.58 4.77
N ILE A 4 3.15 -5.26 3.69
CA ILE A 4 3.47 -4.08 2.87
C ILE A 4 2.74 -2.90 3.48
N VAL A 5 3.43 -1.77 3.63
CA VAL A 5 2.85 -0.48 3.98
C VAL A 5 3.14 0.48 2.83
N ALA A 6 2.10 0.96 2.18
CA ALA A 6 2.18 1.91 1.07
C ALA A 6 1.50 3.23 1.42
N VAL A 7 2.06 4.32 0.90
CA VAL A 7 1.46 5.65 0.95
C VAL A 7 0.91 5.97 -0.42
N PHE A 8 -0.38 6.24 -0.48
CA PHE A 8 -1.08 6.66 -1.69
C PHE A 8 -1.58 8.08 -1.54
N LYS A 9 -1.46 8.84 -2.62
CA LYS A 9 -2.15 10.12 -2.77
C LYS A 9 -3.52 9.86 -3.38
N ASN A 10 -4.55 10.52 -2.86
CA ASN A 10 -5.87 10.55 -3.47
C ASN A 10 -5.94 11.63 -4.56
N SER A 11 -7.01 11.64 -5.35
CA SER A 11 -7.19 12.61 -6.44
C SER A 11 -7.33 14.07 -5.97
N LEU A 12 -7.54 14.30 -4.67
CA LEU A 12 -7.56 15.64 -4.05
C LEU A 12 -6.19 16.05 -3.48
N GLY A 13 -5.15 15.23 -3.71
CA GLY A 13 -3.80 15.51 -3.28
C GLY A 13 -3.48 15.16 -1.82
N LYS A 14 -4.40 14.51 -1.09
CA LYS A 14 -4.16 14.06 0.29
C LYS A 14 -3.55 12.66 0.32
N SER A 15 -2.48 12.49 1.09
CA SER A 15 -1.84 11.19 1.28
C SER A 15 -2.52 10.40 2.40
N HIS A 16 -2.57 9.08 2.24
CA HIS A 16 -3.03 8.16 3.27
C HIS A 16 -2.23 6.85 3.21
N THR A 17 -2.24 6.12 4.32
CA THR A 17 -1.54 4.84 4.44
C THR A 17 -2.49 3.69 4.16
N TRP A 18 -2.03 2.73 3.38
CA TRP A 18 -2.69 1.45 3.14
C TRP A 18 -1.72 0.32 3.47
N SER A 19 -2.23 -0.76 4.06
CA SER A 19 -1.39 -1.92 4.41
C SER A 19 -1.97 -3.22 3.89
N PHE A 20 -1.08 -4.10 3.41
CA PHE A 20 -1.39 -5.44 2.98
C PHE A 20 -0.67 -6.46 3.85
N LEU A 21 -1.44 -7.28 4.54
CA LEU A 21 -0.96 -8.30 5.46
C LEU A 21 -0.54 -9.56 4.70
N ASN A 22 0.54 -10.21 5.17
CA ASN A 22 1.04 -11.48 4.61
C ASN A 22 1.27 -11.43 3.09
N PRO A 23 2.12 -10.51 2.59
CA PRO A 23 2.45 -10.45 1.17
C PRO A 23 3.19 -11.71 0.72
N ASP A 24 3.09 -12.01 -0.58
CA ASP A 24 3.96 -13.00 -1.21
C ASP A 24 5.41 -12.51 -1.18
N GLN A 25 6.21 -13.13 -0.32
CA GLN A 25 7.62 -12.76 -0.11
C GLN A 25 8.55 -13.18 -1.25
N LYS A 26 8.06 -13.92 -2.25
CA LYS A 26 8.84 -14.27 -3.44
C LYS A 26 8.85 -13.14 -4.47
N LYS A 27 8.01 -12.11 -4.31
CA LYS A 27 7.94 -10.97 -5.24
C LYS A 27 9.06 -9.99 -4.98
N THR A 28 9.71 -9.57 -6.06
CA THR A 28 10.70 -8.51 -6.04
C THR A 28 10.06 -7.15 -5.78
N ASP A 29 10.86 -6.19 -5.30
CA ASP A 29 10.41 -4.81 -5.08
C ASP A 29 9.84 -4.16 -6.35
N ALA A 30 10.41 -4.48 -7.52
CA ALA A 30 9.94 -3.98 -8.81
C ALA A 30 8.56 -4.52 -9.17
N GLU A 31 8.29 -5.81 -8.93
CA GLU A 31 6.98 -6.41 -9.15
C GLU A 31 5.93 -5.82 -8.22
N VAL A 32 6.26 -5.65 -6.94
CA VAL A 32 5.35 -5.02 -5.97
C VAL A 32 5.04 -3.59 -6.39
N LYS A 33 6.05 -2.81 -6.77
CA LYS A 33 5.83 -1.45 -7.28
C LYS A 33 4.90 -1.44 -8.49
N SER A 34 5.10 -2.34 -9.44
CA SER A 34 4.24 -2.47 -10.63
C SER A 34 2.79 -2.82 -10.26
N LEU A 35 2.59 -3.72 -9.30
CA LEU A 35 1.27 -4.09 -8.81
C LEU A 35 0.54 -2.92 -8.11
N LEU A 36 1.25 -2.15 -7.28
CA LEU A 36 0.67 -0.96 -6.62
C LEU A 36 0.34 0.14 -7.63
N GLN A 37 1.16 0.31 -8.67
CA GLN A 37 0.85 1.23 -9.78
C GLN A 37 -0.36 0.76 -10.59
N ARG A 38 -0.48 -0.54 -10.85
CA ARG A 38 -1.68 -1.12 -11.48
C ARG A 38 -2.92 -0.85 -10.64
N LEU A 39 -2.85 -1.03 -9.32
CA LEU A 39 -3.95 -0.71 -8.40
C LEU A 39 -4.39 0.76 -8.52
N ALA A 40 -3.44 1.69 -8.57
CA ALA A 40 -3.73 3.11 -8.75
C ALA A 40 -4.36 3.44 -10.13
N ASN A 41 -4.00 2.68 -11.17
CA ASN A 41 -4.51 2.88 -12.52
C ASN A 41 -5.95 2.37 -12.72
N VAL A 42 -6.43 1.43 -11.90
CA VAL A 42 -7.82 0.93 -12.02
C VAL A 42 -8.83 2.03 -11.69
N LYS A 43 -8.46 3.01 -10.84
CA LYS A 43 -9.33 4.10 -10.38
C LYS A 43 -10.69 3.60 -9.85
N LEU A 44 -10.72 2.39 -9.26
CA LEU A 44 -11.96 1.73 -8.87
C LEU A 44 -12.54 2.29 -7.54
N PHE A 45 -11.64 2.70 -6.64
CA PHE A 45 -11.99 3.00 -5.26
C PHE A 45 -12.28 4.48 -5.08
N HIS A 46 -13.54 4.80 -4.79
CA HIS A 46 -14.01 6.16 -4.61
C HIS A 46 -14.58 6.36 -3.20
N LYS A 47 -14.34 7.53 -2.63
CA LYS A 47 -14.95 7.95 -1.37
C LYS A 47 -15.03 9.48 -1.35
N ASP A 48 -16.20 10.01 -0.96
CA ASP A 48 -16.43 11.45 -0.82
C ASP A 48 -16.03 12.25 -2.09
N GLY A 49 -16.31 11.69 -3.27
CA GLY A 49 -15.97 12.30 -4.57
C GLY A 49 -14.48 12.23 -4.95
N ALA A 50 -13.63 11.58 -4.17
CA ALA A 50 -12.21 11.39 -4.46
C ALA A 50 -11.90 9.95 -4.88
N VAL A 51 -10.98 9.79 -5.83
CA VAL A 51 -10.33 8.50 -6.09
C VAL A 51 -9.31 8.28 -4.99
N LEU A 52 -9.46 7.20 -4.22
CA LEU A 52 -8.61 6.91 -3.06
C LEU A 52 -7.17 6.60 -3.48
N PHE A 53 -7.00 5.67 -4.41
CA PHE A 53 -5.69 5.25 -4.92
C PHE A 53 -5.39 5.97 -6.23
N ASP A 54 -5.01 7.24 -6.17
CA ASP A 54 -4.72 8.02 -7.38
C ASP A 54 -3.27 7.84 -7.85
N SER A 55 -2.30 7.93 -6.93
CA SER A 55 -0.89 7.64 -7.21
C SER A 55 -0.17 7.04 -6.00
N VAL A 56 0.84 6.22 -6.26
CA VAL A 56 1.75 5.64 -5.24
C VAL A 56 2.87 6.63 -4.96
N GLU A 57 3.03 7.05 -3.71
CA GLU A 57 4.16 7.89 -3.28
C GLU A 57 5.32 7.03 -2.77
N SER A 58 5.03 6.01 -1.97
CA SER A 58 6.06 5.10 -1.44
C SER A 58 5.47 3.76 -0.99
N ALA A 59 6.33 2.75 -0.85
CA ALA A 59 5.98 1.48 -0.23
C ALA A 59 7.20 0.88 0.48
N LYS A 60 6.95 0.12 1.55
CA LYS A 60 7.97 -0.61 2.30
C LYS A 60 7.43 -1.92 2.86
N TYR A 61 8.30 -2.92 2.98
CA TYR A 61 8.04 -4.08 3.83
C TYR A 61 8.25 -3.70 5.30
N VAL A 62 7.36 -4.19 6.16
CA VAL A 62 7.42 -4.03 7.62
C VAL A 62 7.30 -5.40 8.25
N GLU A 63 8.32 -5.80 8.99
CA GLU A 63 8.28 -6.96 9.87
C GLU A 63 7.88 -6.51 11.27
N THR A 64 6.84 -7.12 11.81
CA THR A 64 6.39 -6.91 13.19
C THR A 64 6.77 -8.12 14.02
N THR A 65 7.60 -7.91 15.03
CA THR A 65 7.95 -8.94 16.03
C THR A 65 7.15 -8.66 17.29
N GLU A 66 6.34 -9.63 17.71
CA GLU A 66 5.60 -9.57 18.96
C GLU A 66 6.48 -10.11 20.08
N LYS A 67 6.68 -9.31 21.12
CA LYS A 67 7.39 -9.74 22.33
C LYS A 67 6.40 -9.68 23.48
N VAL A 68 6.02 -10.85 23.98
CA VAL A 68 5.24 -10.97 25.20
C VAL A 68 6.11 -10.51 26.37
N ILE A 69 5.64 -9.53 27.13
CA ILE A 69 6.36 -8.94 28.26
C ILE A 69 5.85 -9.53 29.59
N PHE A 70 4.69 -10.23 29.57
CA PHE A 70 4.06 -10.94 30.67
C PHE A 70 3.18 -12.08 30.13
#